data_AF-A0A0J6UW52-F1
#
_entry.id   AF-A0A0J6UW52-F1
#
_cell.length_a   1.000
_cell.length_b   1.000
_cell.length_c   1.000
_cell.angle_alpha   90.00
_cell.angle_beta   90.00
_cell.angle_gamma   90.00
#
_symmetry.space_group_name_H-M   'P 1'
#
loop_
_entity.id
_entity.type
_entity.pdbx_description
1 polymer ?
#
loop_
_entity_poly.entity_id
_entity_poly.type
_entity_poly.pdbx_seq_one_letter_code
_entity_poly.pdbx_strand_id
1 'polypeptide(L)'
;MSYDSDVPPHLSAQRAVPPAPVDAPSPNTAMLKGDIDSGRSGDKVEVFDPGMAMLGTCEEAGGNPLSPKDIARARLAEIKDRWRLSPRKPGYAHTHVDPTLALYVGFIGAAGVGLSAAIWLARAAA
;
A
#
# COMPACT_ATOMS: atom_id res chain seq x y z
N MET A 1 -3.21 13.31 -25.69
CA MET A 1 -2.51 13.31 -24.40
C MET A 1 -3.02 12.10 -23.61
N SER A 2 -2.23 11.05 -23.49
CA SER A 2 -2.49 9.99 -22.50
C SER A 2 -1.88 10.45 -21.19
N TYR A 3 -2.68 10.57 -20.15
CA TYR A 3 -2.15 10.77 -18.80
C TYR A 3 -1.60 9.43 -18.30
N ASP A 4 -0.48 9.46 -17.57
CA ASP A 4 0.11 8.26 -16.93
C ASP A 4 -0.84 7.67 -15.85
N SER A 5 -1.81 8.47 -15.41
CA SER A 5 -2.94 8.05 -14.57
C SER A 5 -4.23 8.74 -15.01
N ASP A 6 -5.35 8.02 -15.02
CA ASP A 6 -6.71 8.58 -15.27
C ASP A 6 -7.18 9.57 -14.18
N VAL A 7 -6.36 9.79 -13.16
CA VAL A 7 -6.68 10.67 -12.05
C VAL A 7 -6.22 12.09 -12.37
N PRO A 8 -7.13 13.09 -12.36
CA PRO A 8 -6.76 14.48 -12.58
C PRO A 8 -5.76 14.96 -11.53
N PRO A 9 -4.81 15.85 -11.88
CA PRO A 9 -3.75 16.30 -10.98
C PRO A 9 -4.31 17.29 -9.94
N HIS A 10 -4.99 16.76 -8.92
CA HIS A 10 -5.39 17.50 -7.73
C HIS A 10 -4.66 16.95 -6.50
N LEU A 11 -4.42 17.80 -5.49
CA LEU A 11 -3.60 17.44 -4.32
C LEU A 11 -4.12 16.20 -3.56
N SER A 12 -5.42 15.95 -3.60
CA SER A 12 -6.05 14.76 -3.00
C SER A 12 -5.86 13.46 -3.80
N ALA A 13 -5.29 13.52 -5.01
CA ALA A 13 -4.92 12.35 -5.81
C ALA A 13 -3.42 12.03 -5.69
N GLN A 14 -2.65 12.95 -5.11
CA GLN A 14 -1.23 12.74 -4.92
C GLN A 14 -1.02 11.79 -3.75
N ARG A 15 -0.09 10.86 -3.95
CA ARG A 15 0.37 9.96 -2.89
C ARG A 15 0.87 10.79 -1.72
N ALA A 16 0.56 10.36 -0.50
CA ALA A 16 1.07 11.03 0.68
C ALA A 16 2.61 11.03 0.68
N VAL A 17 3.21 12.14 1.13
CA VAL A 17 4.67 12.25 1.32
C VAL A 17 5.12 11.17 2.32
N PRO A 18 6.32 10.57 2.15
CA PRO A 18 6.84 9.61 3.12
C PRO A 18 6.79 10.20 4.53
N PRO A 19 6.10 9.55 5.48
CA PRO A 19 5.92 10.13 6.80
C PRO A 19 7.21 10.03 7.62
N ALA A 20 7.32 10.90 8.62
CA ALA A 20 8.49 11.03 9.47
C ALA A 20 8.94 9.69 10.10
N PRO A 21 10.23 9.54 10.44
CA PRO A 21 10.74 8.36 11.14
C PRO A 21 9.92 8.01 12.38
N VAL A 22 9.76 6.70 12.64
CA VAL A 22 8.94 6.20 13.75
C VAL A 22 9.54 6.59 15.11
N ASP A 23 10.85 6.69 15.17
CA ASP A 23 11.71 7.01 16.31
C ASP A 23 12.05 8.50 16.45
N ALA A 24 11.30 9.37 15.79
CA ALA A 24 11.55 10.81 15.86
C ALA A 24 11.54 11.32 17.33
N PRO A 25 12.48 12.21 17.71
CA PRO A 25 12.71 12.60 19.11
C PRO A 25 11.57 13.43 19.73
N SER A 26 10.72 14.06 18.93
CA SER A 26 9.57 14.85 19.39
C SER A 26 8.31 14.49 18.57
N PRO A 27 7.62 13.40 18.93
CA PRO A 27 6.42 12.95 18.22
C PRO A 27 5.24 13.88 18.48
N ASN A 28 4.51 14.22 17.43
CA ASN A 28 3.29 15.04 17.47
C ASN A 28 2.13 14.38 16.70
N THR A 29 0.92 14.91 16.84
CA THR A 29 -0.29 14.33 16.25
C THR A 29 -0.29 14.38 14.72
N ALA A 30 0.38 15.36 14.11
CA ALA A 30 0.55 15.44 12.67
C ALA A 30 1.39 14.28 12.12
N MET A 31 2.41 13.85 12.86
CA MET A 31 3.21 12.68 12.49
C MET A 31 2.41 11.38 12.59
N LEU A 32 1.57 11.23 13.62
CA LEU A 32 0.64 10.10 13.72
C LEU A 32 -0.35 10.08 12.56
N LYS A 33 -0.93 11.24 12.20
CA LYS A 33 -1.81 11.35 11.03
C LYS A 33 -1.08 10.96 9.75
N GLY A 34 0.17 11.41 9.57
CA GLY A 34 1.00 11.05 8.43
C GLY A 34 1.28 9.55 8.31
N ASP A 35 1.48 8.85 9.42
CA ASP A 35 1.62 7.38 9.40
C ASP A 35 0.32 6.68 8.94
N ILE A 36 -0.84 7.26 9.21
CA ILE A 36 -2.13 6.72 8.76
C ILE A 36 -2.37 7.07 7.28
N ASP A 37 -2.24 8.34 6.89
CA ASP A 37 -2.47 8.82 5.52
C ASP A 37 -1.52 8.18 4.50
N SER A 38 -0.31 7.83 4.91
CA SER A 38 0.66 7.12 4.06
C SER A 38 0.38 5.62 3.92
N GLY A 39 -0.65 5.10 4.60
CA GLY A 39 -0.94 3.67 4.64
C GLY A 39 0.08 2.85 5.45
N ARG A 40 1.00 3.49 6.19
CA ARG A 40 1.98 2.78 7.05
C ARG A 40 1.28 2.00 8.17
N SER A 41 0.11 2.45 8.64
CA SER A 41 -0.76 1.72 9.59
C SER A 41 -1.57 0.58 8.94
N GLY A 42 -1.65 0.54 7.60
CA GLY A 42 -2.34 -0.50 6.84
C GLY A 42 -3.87 -0.43 6.80
N ASP A 43 -4.49 0.56 7.46
CA ASP A 43 -5.95 0.76 7.46
C ASP A 43 -6.43 1.59 6.26
N LYS A 44 -5.57 2.49 5.77
CA LYS A 44 -5.88 3.44 4.70
C LYS A 44 -5.02 3.22 3.47
N VAL A 45 -5.60 3.58 2.32
CA VAL A 45 -4.86 3.76 1.07
C VAL A 45 -3.94 4.97 1.23
N GLU A 46 -2.76 4.91 0.64
CA GLU A 46 -1.66 5.90 0.72
C GLU A 46 -1.91 7.23 -0.01
N VAL A 47 -3.14 7.74 0.10
CA VAL A 47 -3.64 8.95 -0.54
C VAL A 47 -4.11 9.90 0.56
N PHE A 48 -3.85 11.19 0.37
CA PHE A 48 -4.33 12.21 1.30
C PHE A 48 -5.87 12.21 1.37
N ASP A 49 -6.41 11.91 2.56
CA ASP A 49 -7.84 11.94 2.81
C ASP A 49 -8.26 13.26 3.46
N PRO A 50 -8.91 14.18 2.72
CA PRO A 50 -9.39 15.45 3.26
C PRO A 50 -10.57 15.27 4.23
N GLY A 51 -11.26 14.13 4.21
CA GLY A 51 -12.35 13.80 5.13
C GLY A 51 -11.87 13.23 6.47
N MET A 52 -10.58 12.92 6.60
CA MET A 52 -10.02 12.47 7.87
C MET A 52 -9.87 13.64 8.85
N ALA A 53 -10.42 13.48 10.06
CA ALA A 53 -10.31 14.47 11.12
C ALA A 53 -8.84 14.77 11.50
N MET A 54 -8.57 16.03 11.82
CA MET A 54 -7.28 16.47 12.34
C MET A 54 -7.12 15.99 13.79
N LEU A 55 -6.22 15.02 14.00
CA LEU A 55 -5.99 14.40 15.31
C LEU A 55 -5.50 15.43 16.34
N GLY A 56 -6.06 15.37 17.56
CA GLY A 56 -5.63 16.19 18.70
C GLY A 56 -6.30 17.56 18.80
N THR A 57 -7.06 18.01 17.79
CA THR A 57 -7.71 19.33 17.82
C THR A 57 -8.77 19.45 18.91
N CYS A 58 -9.54 18.38 19.15
CA CYS A 58 -10.55 18.37 20.20
C CYS A 58 -9.90 18.33 21.59
N GLU A 59 -8.83 17.55 21.74
CA GLU A 59 -8.08 17.42 22.99
C GLU A 59 -7.34 18.71 23.35
N GLU A 60 -6.76 19.40 22.37
CA GLU A 60 -6.19 20.73 22.53
C GLU A 60 -7.26 21.77 22.89
N ALA A 61 -8.39 21.80 22.17
CA ALA A 61 -9.49 22.72 22.44
C ALA A 61 -10.16 22.47 23.80
N GLY A 62 -10.18 21.22 24.25
CA GLY A 62 -10.67 20.80 25.57
C GLY A 62 -9.68 21.03 26.71
N GLY A 63 -8.50 21.63 26.45
CA GLY A 63 -7.47 21.91 27.45
C GLY A 63 -6.70 20.69 27.94
N ASN A 64 -6.80 19.55 27.25
CA ASN A 64 -6.15 18.28 27.60
C ASN A 64 -5.25 17.78 26.45
N PRO A 65 -4.18 18.52 26.09
CA PRO A 65 -3.33 18.13 24.96
C PRO A 65 -2.68 16.77 25.19
N LEU A 66 -2.57 15.97 24.14
CA LEU A 66 -1.90 14.67 24.20
C LEU A 66 -0.42 14.83 24.53
N SER A 67 0.08 14.00 25.45
CA SER A 67 1.51 13.97 25.75
C SER A 67 2.29 13.32 24.60
N PRO A 68 3.54 13.75 24.32
CA PRO A 68 4.37 13.10 23.30
C PRO A 68 4.56 11.59 23.53
N LYS A 69 4.54 11.14 24.78
CA LYS A 69 4.65 9.71 25.14
C LYS A 69 3.43 8.92 24.69
N ASP A 70 2.23 9.49 24.83
CA ASP A 70 0.99 8.84 24.38
C ASP A 70 0.92 8.81 22.86
N ILE A 71 1.37 9.88 22.20
CA ILE A 71 1.49 9.91 20.73
C ILE A 71 2.48 8.84 20.25
N ALA A 72 3.66 8.72 20.88
CA ALA A 72 4.63 7.68 20.54
C ALA A 72 4.04 6.27 20.69
N ARG A 73 3.30 6.05 21.79
CA ARG A 73 2.61 4.77 22.03
C ARG A 73 1.57 4.48 20.95
N ALA A 74 0.78 5.48 20.57
CA ALA A 74 -0.22 5.35 19.51
C ALA A 74 0.43 5.05 18.15
N ARG A 75 1.50 5.77 17.78
CA ARG A 75 2.27 5.51 16.55
C ARG A 75 2.78 4.07 16.50
N LEU A 76 3.31 3.57 17.62
CA LEU A 76 3.80 2.20 17.70
C LEU A 76 2.67 1.17 17.59
N ALA A 77 1.53 1.40 18.24
CA ALA A 77 0.38 0.49 18.22
C ALA A 77 -0.23 0.39 16.80
N GLU A 78 -0.46 1.53 16.14
CA GLU A 78 -1.01 1.59 14.79
C GLU A 78 -0.13 0.87 13.75
N ILE A 79 1.19 0.91 13.93
CA ILE A 79 2.12 0.18 13.07
C ILE A 79 2.19 -1.28 13.52
N LYS A 80 2.75 -1.54 14.71
CA LYS A 80 3.22 -2.89 15.09
C LYS A 80 2.08 -3.88 15.33
N ASP A 81 1.04 -3.46 16.05
CA ASP A 81 -0.02 -4.39 16.48
C ASP A 81 -0.96 -4.71 15.31
N ARG A 82 -1.15 -3.75 14.40
CA ARG A 82 -1.99 -3.94 13.22
C ARG A 82 -1.33 -4.81 12.15
N TRP A 83 -0.04 -4.62 11.89
CA TRP A 83 0.71 -5.52 10.99
C TRP A 83 0.74 -6.97 11.51
N ARG A 84 0.73 -7.17 12.84
CA ARG A 84 0.72 -8.51 13.47
C ARG A 84 -0.65 -9.20 13.42
N LEU A 85 -1.74 -8.44 13.54
CA LEU A 85 -3.09 -8.98 13.73
C LEU A 85 -3.97 -8.86 12.48
N SER A 86 -3.57 -8.11 11.46
CA SER A 86 -4.38 -7.90 10.26
C SER A 86 -4.16 -9.03 9.24
N PRO A 87 -5.21 -9.78 8.85
CA PRO A 87 -5.15 -10.69 7.73
C PRO A 87 -5.06 -9.82 6.48
N ARG A 88 -3.83 -9.56 6.03
CA ARG A 88 -3.53 -8.74 4.85
C ARG A 88 -4.33 -9.31 3.66
N LYS A 89 -5.45 -8.69 3.31
CA LYS A 89 -5.95 -8.74 1.95
C LYS A 89 -5.06 -7.74 1.21
N PRO A 90 -4.12 -8.18 0.35
CA PRO A 90 -3.43 -7.23 -0.52
C PRO A 90 -4.53 -6.45 -1.25
N GLY A 91 -4.62 -5.15 -0.98
CA GLY A 91 -5.59 -4.30 -1.64
C GLY A 91 -5.40 -4.46 -3.14
N TYR A 92 -6.51 -4.68 -3.85
CA TYR A 92 -6.56 -4.87 -5.31
C TYR A 92 -5.85 -3.76 -6.11
N ALA A 93 -5.53 -2.63 -5.49
CA ALA A 93 -5.01 -1.45 -6.16
C ALA A 93 -3.48 -1.44 -6.42
N HIS A 94 -2.62 -2.12 -5.64
CA HIS A 94 -1.18 -1.76 -5.67
C HIS A 94 -0.13 -2.88 -5.57
N THR A 95 -0.46 -4.15 -5.80
CA THR A 95 0.60 -5.16 -5.96
C THR A 95 0.83 -5.42 -7.44
N HIS A 96 1.70 -4.61 -8.07
CA HIS A 96 2.04 -4.66 -9.52
C HIS A 96 2.70 -5.97 -9.98
N VAL A 97 2.86 -6.97 -9.13
CA VAL A 97 3.20 -8.33 -9.54
C VAL A 97 1.91 -9.09 -9.82
N ASP A 98 1.31 -8.83 -10.99
CA ASP A 98 0.25 -9.68 -11.49
C ASP A 98 0.89 -10.98 -12.05
N PRO A 99 0.77 -12.12 -11.33
CA PRO A 99 1.35 -13.38 -11.79
C PRO A 99 0.65 -13.90 -13.06
N THR A 100 -0.51 -13.34 -13.42
CA THR A 100 -1.31 -13.75 -14.57
C THR A 100 -0.52 -13.63 -15.86
N LEU A 101 0.24 -12.54 -16.05
CA LEU A 101 1.06 -12.37 -17.26
C LEU A 101 2.17 -13.42 -17.33
N ALA A 102 2.84 -13.70 -16.22
CA ALA A 102 3.90 -14.71 -16.16
C ALA A 102 3.35 -16.12 -16.42
N LEU A 103 2.20 -16.46 -15.84
CA LEU A 103 1.52 -17.74 -16.05
C LEU A 103 1.05 -17.88 -17.50
N TYR A 104 0.50 -16.81 -18.09
CA TYR A 104 0.04 -16.81 -19.48
C TYR A 104 1.19 -17.01 -20.47
N VAL A 105 2.30 -16.29 -20.29
CA VAL A 105 3.51 -16.46 -21.11
C VAL A 105 4.10 -17.87 -20.93
N GLY A 106 4.14 -18.38 -19.69
CA GLY A 106 4.58 -19.75 -19.42
C GLY A 106 3.71 -20.81 -20.09
N PHE A 107 2.38 -20.63 -20.07
CA PHE A 107 1.43 -21.52 -20.74
C PHE A 107 1.63 -21.56 -22.26
N ILE A 108 1.80 -20.39 -22.90
CA ILE A 108 2.07 -20.31 -24.35
C ILE A 108 3.38 -21.06 -24.69
N GLY A 109 4.43 -20.86 -23.90
CA GLY A 109 5.70 -21.57 -24.08
C GLY A 109 5.55 -23.08 -23.99
N ALA A 110 4.87 -23.57 -22.96
CA ALA A 110 4.64 -25.01 -22.76
C ALA A 110 3.81 -25.63 -23.91
N ALA A 111 2.76 -24.92 -24.36
CA ALA A 111 1.94 -25.36 -25.49
C ALA A 111 2.77 -25.43 -26.79
N GLY A 112 3.60 -24.42 -27.07
CA GLY A 112 4.47 -24.40 -28.24
C GLY A 112 5.52 -25.51 -28.25
N VAL A 113 6.16 -25.77 -27.11
CA VAL A 113 7.11 -26.88 -26.95
C VAL A 113 6.41 -28.23 -27.13
N GLY A 114 5.24 -28.41 -26.50
CA GLY A 114 4.43 -29.62 -26.63
C GLY A 114 4.01 -29.91 -28.07
N LEU A 115 3.54 -28.89 -28.79
CA LEU A 115 3.17 -29.02 -30.21
C LEU A 115 4.38 -29.37 -31.08
N SER A 116 5.52 -28.71 -30.84
CA SER A 116 6.77 -28.97 -31.57
C SER A 116 7.28 -30.39 -31.35
N ALA A 117 7.25 -30.87 -30.11
CA ALA A 117 7.63 -32.24 -29.75
C ALA A 117 6.71 -33.28 -30.39
N ALA A 118 5.40 -33.04 -30.40
CA ALA A 118 4.42 -33.91 -31.04
C ALA A 118 4.66 -34.02 -32.56
N ILE A 119 4.91 -32.88 -33.23
CA ILE A 119 5.24 -32.87 -34.67
C ILE A 119 6.54 -33.64 -34.95
N TRP A 120 7.57 -33.44 -34.12
CA TRP A 120 8.85 -34.13 -34.29
C TRP A 120 8.70 -35.65 -34.14
N LEU A 121 8.00 -36.12 -33.10
CA LEU A 121 7.72 -37.55 -32.89
C LEU A 121 6.92 -38.16 -34.04
N ALA A 122 5.91 -37.45 -34.54
CA ALA A 122 5.11 -37.92 -35.67
C ALA A 122 5.93 -38.04 -36.96
N ARG A 123 6.92 -37.16 -37.19
CA ARG A 123 7.85 -37.28 -38.32
C ARG A 123 8.90 -38.38 -38.14
N ALA A 124 9.34 -38.63 -36.91
CA ALA A 124 10.34 -39.67 -36.63
C ALA A 124 9.75 -41.09 -36.69
N ALA A 125 8.43 -41.23 -36.52
CA ALA A 125 7.70 -42.49 -36.57
C ALA A 125 7.12 -42.84 -37.96
N ALA A 126 7.29 -41.96 -38.95
CA ALA A 126 6.84 -42.13 -40.35
C ALA A 126 8.02 -42.42 -41.26
#